data_AF-A0AAD5IWF5-F1
#
_entry.id   AF-A0AAD5IWF5-F1
#
_cell.length_a   1.000
_cell.length_b   1.000
_cell.length_c   1.000
_cell.angle_alpha   90.00
_cell.angle_beta   90.00
_cell.angle_gamma   90.00
#
_symmetry.space_group_name_H-M   'P 1'
#
loop_
_entity.id
_entity.type
_entity.pdbx_description
1 polymer ?
#
loop_
_entity_poly.entity_id
_entity_poly.type
_entity_poly.pdbx_seq_one_letter_code
_entity_poly.pdbx_strand_id
1 'polypeptide(L)'
;MTVTWTSGYDIGEATPFVEWGIFGDRKMVYIQDGSSLTEWFIYPGQDSLQRVIIFGDMGKAERDGSNEYSDYQPGSLNTTDQLVRDLNNIYIVFHIGDLTYSNGYLSQWDQFTSQVEPIASTVPYMIGRYSTDYGIFCFCIAESDHDWREGSEQYRFIEQCLASVDRRKQPWLIFAAHRVLGYSSDY
;
A
#
# COMPACT_ATOMS: atom_id res chain seq x y z
N MET A 1 -10.09 4.10 -6.94
CA MET A 1 -8.77 4.67 -6.58
C MET A 1 -9.00 5.91 -5.74
N THR A 2 -8.14 6.12 -4.76
CA THR A 2 -8.16 7.25 -3.83
C THR A 2 -6.79 7.91 -3.85
N VAL A 3 -6.75 9.23 -3.66
CA VAL A 3 -5.53 10.00 -3.50
C VAL A 3 -5.59 10.60 -2.11
N THR A 4 -4.58 10.31 -1.29
CA THR A 4 -4.46 10.79 0.08
C THR A 4 -3.14 11.52 0.19
N TRP A 5 -3.16 12.73 0.76
CA TRP A 5 -1.98 13.57 0.94
C TRP A 5 -2.04 14.29 2.29
N THR A 6 -0.90 14.81 2.72
CA THR A 6 -0.79 15.65 3.92
C THR A 6 -0.67 17.10 3.50
N SER A 7 -1.30 18.02 4.24
CA SER A 7 -1.11 19.46 4.04
C SER A 7 -1.15 20.18 5.39
N GLY A 8 -0.63 21.40 5.43
CA GLY A 8 -0.74 22.28 6.59
C GLY A 8 -2.01 23.13 6.62
N TYR A 9 -2.95 22.93 5.68
CA TYR A 9 -4.16 23.75 5.54
C TYR A 9 -5.39 23.05 6.11
N ASP A 10 -6.13 23.73 6.99
CA ASP A 10 -7.43 23.27 7.47
C ASP A 10 -8.56 23.66 6.49
N ILE A 11 -9.74 23.03 6.63
CA ILE A 11 -10.91 23.28 5.78
C ILE A 11 -11.48 24.70 5.89
N GLY A 12 -11.11 25.44 6.95
CA GLY A 12 -11.42 26.87 7.09
C GLY A 12 -10.46 27.79 6.34
N GLU A 13 -9.30 27.29 5.92
CA GLU A 13 -8.25 28.05 5.24
C GLU A 13 -8.25 27.78 3.73
N ALA A 14 -8.49 26.54 3.32
CA ALA A 14 -8.56 26.13 1.93
C ALA A 14 -9.62 25.04 1.70
N THR A 15 -10.18 24.98 0.49
CA THR A 15 -11.00 23.85 0.06
C THR A 15 -10.10 22.80 -0.60
N PRO A 16 -9.93 21.60 -0.02
CA PRO A 16 -9.08 20.57 -0.62
C PRO A 16 -9.76 19.99 -1.87
N PHE A 17 -9.00 19.86 -2.96
CA PHE A 17 -9.48 19.17 -4.16
C PHE A 17 -8.32 18.52 -4.91
N VAL A 18 -8.68 17.54 -5.74
CA VAL A 18 -7.77 16.87 -6.67
C VAL A 18 -8.24 17.20 -8.07
N GLU A 19 -7.38 17.81 -8.88
CA GLU A 19 -7.62 17.97 -10.31
C GLU A 19 -7.07 16.75 -11.03
N TRP A 20 -7.83 16.17 -11.96
CA TRP A 20 -7.39 14.97 -12.65
C TRP A 20 -7.92 14.93 -14.09
N GLY A 21 -7.23 14.18 -14.95
CA GLY A 21 -7.58 14.07 -16.36
C GLY A 21 -7.01 12.84 -17.03
N ILE A 22 -7.42 12.62 -18.28
CA ILE A 22 -6.90 11.54 -19.14
C ILE A 22 -6.09 12.19 -20.27
N PHE A 23 -4.83 11.79 -20.43
CA PHE A 23 -3.93 12.22 -21.51
C PHE A 23 -3.52 11.01 -22.36
N GLY A 24 -4.17 10.82 -23.50
CA GLY A 24 -4.00 9.61 -24.32
C GLY A 24 -4.50 8.37 -23.58
N ASP A 25 -3.67 7.33 -23.46
CA ASP A 25 -3.98 6.13 -22.65
C ASP A 25 -3.62 6.29 -21.16
N ARG A 26 -3.20 7.50 -20.74
CA ARG A 26 -2.68 7.77 -19.39
C ARG A 26 -3.71 8.50 -18.53
N LYS A 27 -3.86 8.11 -17.27
CA LYS A 27 -4.56 8.91 -16.25
C LYS A 27 -3.53 9.75 -15.51
N MET A 28 -3.78 11.05 -15.39
CA MET A 28 -2.93 12.02 -14.71
C MET A 28 -3.71 12.65 -13.56
N VAL A 29 -3.06 12.87 -12.42
CA VAL A 29 -3.62 13.53 -11.25
C VAL A 29 -2.72 14.68 -10.85
N TYR A 30 -3.29 15.87 -10.66
CA TYR A 30 -2.62 17.08 -10.19
C TYR A 30 -3.17 17.45 -8.81
N ILE A 31 -2.26 17.69 -7.85
CA ILE A 31 -2.60 18.24 -6.53
C ILE A 31 -2.13 19.70 -6.51
N GLN A 32 -3.03 20.64 -6.25
CA GLN A 32 -2.71 22.07 -6.37
C GLN A 32 -2.18 22.64 -5.04
N ASP A 33 -0.98 22.23 -4.62
CA ASP A 33 -0.17 22.91 -3.58
C ASP A 33 1.22 23.35 -4.07
N GLY A 34 1.53 23.16 -5.35
CA GLY A 34 2.84 23.47 -5.95
C GLY A 34 3.76 22.26 -6.08
N SER A 35 3.39 21.08 -5.56
CA SER A 35 4.00 19.82 -5.91
C SER A 35 3.30 19.21 -7.15
N SER A 36 4.02 19.10 -8.26
CA SER A 36 3.51 18.37 -9.42
C SER A 36 3.67 16.88 -9.18
N LEU A 37 2.57 16.17 -8.88
CA LEU A 37 2.53 14.73 -9.11
C LEU A 37 2.16 14.52 -10.58
N THR A 38 3.00 13.80 -11.32
CA THR A 38 2.77 13.45 -12.73
C THR A 38 2.92 11.96 -12.84
N GLU A 39 1.88 11.15 -12.62
CA GLU A 39 2.09 9.71 -12.69
C GLU A 39 0.86 8.82 -12.91
N TRP A 40 1.17 7.57 -13.26
CA TRP A 40 0.50 6.72 -14.22
C TRP A 40 -0.37 5.64 -13.59
N PHE A 41 -1.67 5.63 -13.90
CA PHE A 41 -2.54 4.56 -13.43
C PHE A 41 -3.11 3.73 -14.59
N ILE A 42 -2.51 2.57 -14.81
CA ILE A 42 -3.05 1.53 -15.71
C ILE A 42 -3.70 0.48 -14.83
N TYR A 43 -5.03 0.37 -14.87
CA TYR A 43 -5.70 -0.85 -14.43
C TYR A 43 -5.57 -1.86 -15.58
N PRO A 44 -4.83 -2.96 -15.41
CA PRO A 44 -4.64 -3.93 -16.46
C PRO A 44 -5.98 -4.56 -16.86
N GLY A 45 -6.18 -4.76 -18.16
CA GLY A 45 -7.20 -5.68 -18.65
C GLY A 45 -6.91 -7.10 -18.16
N GLN A 46 -7.94 -7.94 -18.04
CA GLN A 46 -7.81 -9.30 -17.49
C GLN A 46 -6.77 -10.17 -18.24
N ASP A 47 -6.58 -9.95 -19.55
CA ASP A 47 -5.59 -10.67 -20.37
C ASP A 47 -4.30 -9.87 -20.58
N SER A 48 -3.67 -9.44 -19.48
CA SER A 48 -2.36 -8.77 -19.53
C SER A 48 -1.44 -9.26 -18.43
N LEU A 49 -0.13 -9.07 -18.61
CA LEU A 49 0.86 -9.35 -17.58
C LEU A 49 0.60 -8.43 -16.37
N GLN A 50 0.52 -9.00 -15.18
CA GLN A 50 0.25 -8.30 -13.93
C GLN A 50 1.30 -8.68 -12.89
N ARG A 51 1.88 -7.69 -12.20
CA ARG A 51 2.98 -7.87 -11.24
C ARG A 51 2.67 -7.19 -9.93
N VAL A 52 2.61 -7.99 -8.88
CA VAL A 52 2.17 -7.60 -7.54
C VAL A 52 3.35 -7.77 -6.60
N ILE A 53 3.59 -6.77 -5.75
CA ILE A 53 4.59 -6.84 -4.68
C ILE A 53 3.87 -6.94 -3.34
N ILE A 54 4.35 -7.81 -2.45
CA ILE A 54 3.82 -7.98 -1.10
C ILE A 54 5.01 -8.11 -0.13
N PHE A 55 5.04 -7.29 0.93
CA PHE A 55 6.02 -7.38 2.02
C PHE A 55 5.42 -6.80 3.31
N GLY A 56 5.98 -7.16 4.46
CA GLY A 56 5.70 -6.54 5.75
C GLY A 56 6.98 -5.92 6.33
N ASP A 57 6.85 -5.21 7.45
CA ASP A 57 7.97 -4.96 8.37
C ASP A 57 9.10 -4.11 7.77
N MET A 58 8.77 -3.22 6.80
CA MET A 58 9.80 -2.42 6.12
C MET A 58 10.37 -1.32 7.02
N GLY A 59 9.54 -0.68 7.84
CA GLY A 59 9.93 0.48 8.64
C GLY A 59 10.41 1.67 7.80
N LYS A 60 11.25 2.50 8.42
CA LYS A 60 11.92 3.65 7.79
C LYS A 60 13.38 3.73 8.22
N ALA A 61 14.18 4.55 7.54
CA ALA A 61 15.51 4.93 8.00
C ALA A 61 15.98 6.23 7.33
N GLU A 62 16.91 6.94 7.97
CA GLU A 62 17.46 8.19 7.44
C GLU A 62 18.50 7.95 6.34
N ARG A 63 18.29 8.57 5.17
CA ARG A 63 19.22 8.44 4.02
C ARG A 63 20.57 9.11 4.27
N ASP A 64 20.64 10.06 5.19
CA ASP A 64 21.89 10.76 5.56
C ASP A 64 22.71 10.04 6.64
N GLY A 65 22.22 8.91 7.15
CA GLY A 65 22.87 8.12 8.19
C GLY A 65 22.69 8.67 9.61
N SER A 66 21.78 9.63 9.80
CA SER A 66 21.37 10.09 11.13
C SER A 66 20.73 8.94 11.93
N ASN A 67 20.92 9.00 13.25
CA ASN A 67 20.22 8.12 14.19
C ASN A 67 18.89 8.75 14.61
N GLU A 68 17.95 7.93 15.04
CA GLU A 68 16.59 8.33 15.38
C GLU A 68 15.92 7.32 16.34
N TYR A 69 14.73 7.66 16.85
CA TYR A 69 13.97 6.72 17.67
C TYR A 69 13.52 5.51 16.84
N SER A 70 13.47 4.31 17.45
CA SER A 70 13.15 3.06 16.76
C SER A 70 14.03 2.77 15.52
N ASP A 71 15.30 3.21 15.50
CA ASP A 71 16.21 2.94 14.37
C ASP A 71 16.75 1.50 14.38
N TYR A 72 15.92 0.55 13.95
CA TYR A 72 16.27 -0.88 13.91
C TYR A 72 15.79 -1.58 12.63
N GLN A 73 15.52 -0.82 11.54
CA GLN A 73 15.09 -1.37 10.25
C GLN A 73 16.15 -1.17 9.14
N PRO A 74 17.34 -1.81 9.24
CA PRO A 74 18.45 -1.57 8.33
C PRO A 74 18.17 -1.96 6.87
N GLY A 75 17.15 -2.78 6.62
CA GLY A 75 16.70 -3.15 5.28
C GLY A 75 15.78 -2.14 4.60
N SER A 76 15.26 -1.15 5.34
CA SER A 76 14.18 -0.26 4.88
C SER A 76 14.52 0.47 3.58
N LEU A 77 15.68 1.14 3.55
CA LEU A 77 16.13 1.88 2.37
C LEU A 77 16.46 0.96 1.20
N ASN A 78 17.04 -0.22 1.44
CA ASN A 78 17.35 -1.18 0.39
C ASN A 78 16.07 -1.68 -0.29
N THR A 79 15.05 -2.06 0.48
CA THR A 79 13.75 -2.47 -0.05
C THR A 79 13.13 -1.34 -0.86
N THR A 80 13.08 -0.13 -0.29
CA THR A 80 12.57 1.07 -0.97
C THR A 80 13.27 1.31 -2.31
N ASP A 81 14.60 1.29 -2.33
CA ASP A 81 15.40 1.57 -3.52
C ASP A 81 15.20 0.52 -4.62
N GLN A 82 15.02 -0.76 -4.25
CA GLN A 82 14.75 -1.81 -5.24
C GLN A 82 13.36 -1.67 -5.87
N LEU A 83 12.35 -1.31 -5.08
CA LEU A 83 11.00 -1.06 -5.59
C LEU A 83 10.97 0.14 -6.52
N VAL A 84 11.64 1.25 -6.17
CA VAL A 84 11.76 2.42 -7.04
C VAL A 84 12.49 2.08 -8.34
N ARG A 85 13.56 1.27 -8.28
CA ARG A 85 14.30 0.85 -9.48
C ARG A 85 13.46 0.00 -10.43
N ASP A 86 12.57 -0.85 -9.91
CA ASP A 86 11.73 -1.74 -10.72
C ASP A 86 10.29 -1.20 -10.92
N LEU A 87 10.03 0.06 -10.56
CA LEU A 87 8.67 0.59 -10.47
C LEU A 87 7.87 0.51 -11.78
N ASN A 88 8.52 0.68 -12.93
CA ASN A 88 7.89 0.52 -14.26
C ASN A 88 7.36 -0.91 -14.51
N ASN A 89 7.78 -1.87 -13.71
CA ASN A 89 7.33 -3.26 -13.76
C ASN A 89 6.40 -3.62 -12.59
N ILE A 90 6.13 -2.73 -11.65
CA ILE A 90 5.28 -2.98 -10.49
C ILE A 90 3.94 -2.31 -10.70
N TYR A 91 2.85 -3.04 -10.46
CA TYR A 91 1.51 -2.55 -10.78
C TYR A 91 0.70 -2.20 -9.53
N ILE A 92 1.01 -2.86 -8.41
CA ILE A 92 0.39 -2.64 -7.10
C ILE A 92 1.32 -3.19 -6.01
N VAL A 93 1.38 -2.50 -4.88
CA VAL A 93 2.17 -2.87 -3.70
C VAL A 93 1.24 -3.10 -2.52
N PHE A 94 1.45 -4.18 -1.78
CA PHE A 94 0.80 -4.45 -0.51
C PHE A 94 1.85 -4.46 0.61
N HIS A 95 1.75 -3.51 1.55
CA HIS A 95 2.56 -3.46 2.75
C HIS A 95 1.74 -3.99 3.93
N ILE A 96 1.95 -5.25 4.28
CA ILE A 96 1.08 -6.05 5.16
C ILE A 96 1.41 -5.90 6.65
N GLY A 97 1.46 -4.66 7.14
CA GLY A 97 1.64 -4.34 8.55
C GLY A 97 3.07 -3.94 8.93
N ASP A 98 3.21 -3.44 10.16
CA ASP A 98 4.45 -2.87 10.70
C ASP A 98 5.11 -1.83 9.77
N LEU A 99 4.36 -0.75 9.54
CA LEU A 99 4.67 0.24 8.51
C LEU A 99 5.95 1.01 8.79
N THR A 100 5.98 1.78 9.88
CA THR A 100 7.01 2.79 10.15
C THR A 100 7.80 2.52 11.43
N TYR A 101 7.28 1.68 12.32
CA TYR A 101 7.75 1.54 13.70
C TYR A 101 7.84 2.85 14.51
N SER A 102 6.97 3.83 14.19
CA SER A 102 6.93 5.12 14.89
C SER A 102 6.77 4.96 16.41
N ASN A 103 6.01 3.95 16.85
CA ASN A 103 5.86 3.58 18.26
C ASN A 103 5.59 4.77 19.21
N GLY A 104 4.83 5.77 18.74
CA GLY A 104 4.51 7.00 19.47
C GLY A 104 5.29 8.26 19.05
N TYR A 105 6.36 8.15 18.26
CA TYR A 105 7.12 9.27 17.73
C TYR A 105 6.54 9.73 16.39
N LEU A 106 5.55 10.62 16.47
CA LEU A 106 4.66 10.96 15.35
C LEU A 106 5.37 11.51 14.12
N SER A 107 6.48 12.24 14.27
CA SER A 107 7.24 12.82 13.14
C SER A 107 7.70 11.78 12.12
N GLN A 108 7.84 10.53 12.54
CA GLN A 108 8.28 9.43 11.69
C GLN A 108 7.23 8.98 10.67
N TRP A 109 5.97 9.39 10.84
CA TRP A 109 4.94 9.16 9.83
C TRP A 109 5.17 9.99 8.58
N ASP A 110 5.49 11.28 8.71
CA ASP A 110 5.81 12.13 7.56
C ASP A 110 7.12 11.71 6.89
N GLN A 111 8.09 11.24 7.68
CA GLN A 111 9.32 10.63 7.16
C GLN A 111 9.01 9.40 6.30
N PHE A 112 8.15 8.51 6.78
CA PHE A 112 7.77 7.31 6.03
C PHE A 112 6.97 7.63 4.77
N THR A 113 6.00 8.54 4.84
CA THR A 113 5.21 8.93 3.65
C THR A 113 6.11 9.56 2.59
N SER A 114 7.10 10.38 2.99
CA SER A 114 8.13 10.88 2.08
C SER A 114 9.04 9.77 1.54
N GLN A 115 9.42 8.79 2.36
CA GLN A 115 10.25 7.66 1.92
C GLN A 115 9.57 6.81 0.84
N VAL A 116 8.26 6.56 0.97
CA VAL A 116 7.49 5.75 0.01
C VAL A 116 6.81 6.56 -1.09
N GLU A 117 6.87 7.89 -1.04
CA GLU A 117 6.26 8.79 -2.04
C GLU A 117 6.58 8.38 -3.48
N PRO A 118 7.85 8.09 -3.87
CA PRO A 118 8.15 7.72 -5.26
C PRO A 118 7.50 6.42 -5.74
N ILE A 119 6.92 5.63 -4.84
CA ILE A 119 6.19 4.40 -5.15
C ILE A 119 4.68 4.69 -5.07
N ALA A 120 4.23 5.25 -3.95
CA ALA A 120 2.83 5.44 -3.61
C ALA A 120 2.15 6.56 -4.41
N SER A 121 2.92 7.49 -4.99
CA SER A 121 2.41 8.47 -5.96
C SER A 121 2.11 7.85 -7.33
N THR A 122 2.75 6.71 -7.65
CA THR A 122 2.68 6.08 -8.97
C THR A 122 1.76 4.88 -9.03
N VAL A 123 1.83 4.00 -8.04
CA VAL A 123 1.05 2.77 -7.98
C VAL A 123 0.28 2.69 -6.68
N PRO A 124 -0.87 1.99 -6.64
CA PRO A 124 -1.59 1.81 -5.38
C PRO A 124 -0.68 1.14 -4.33
N TYR A 125 -0.52 1.82 -3.20
CA TYR A 125 0.21 1.35 -2.04
C TYR A 125 -0.78 0.97 -0.95
N MET A 126 -1.05 -0.32 -0.83
CA MET A 126 -2.16 -0.87 -0.07
C MET A 126 -1.71 -1.26 1.34
N ILE A 127 -2.44 -0.77 2.35
CA ILE A 127 -2.22 -1.04 3.78
C ILE A 127 -3.54 -1.35 4.50
N GLY A 128 -3.49 -2.14 5.58
CA GLY A 128 -4.65 -2.45 6.44
C GLY A 128 -5.49 -3.66 6.01
N ARG A 129 -6.76 -3.69 6.43
CA ARG A 129 -7.76 -4.72 6.06
C ARG A 129 -8.50 -4.30 4.79
N TYR A 130 -8.49 -5.16 3.77
CA TYR A 130 -9.17 -4.89 2.50
C TYR A 130 -9.63 -6.16 1.78
N SER A 131 -10.72 -6.01 1.04
CA SER A 131 -11.10 -6.91 -0.06
C SER A 131 -10.92 -6.09 -1.34
N THR A 132 -10.03 -6.51 -2.22
CA THR A 132 -9.74 -5.75 -3.43
C THR A 132 -9.34 -6.64 -4.60
N ASP A 133 -9.65 -6.16 -5.79
CA ASP A 133 -9.37 -6.83 -7.05
C ASP A 133 -8.32 -6.05 -7.83
N TYR A 134 -7.41 -6.77 -8.45
CA TYR A 134 -6.48 -6.20 -9.42
C TYR A 134 -6.33 -7.16 -10.60
N GLY A 135 -7.06 -6.89 -11.68
CA GLY A 135 -7.07 -7.71 -12.89
C GLY A 135 -7.52 -9.15 -12.63
N ILE A 136 -6.58 -10.11 -12.65
CA ILE A 136 -6.84 -11.55 -12.42
C ILE A 136 -6.64 -11.98 -10.97
N PHE A 137 -6.28 -11.04 -10.09
CA PHE A 137 -6.10 -11.27 -8.67
C PHE A 137 -7.30 -10.78 -7.86
N CYS A 138 -7.65 -11.54 -6.83
CA CYS A 138 -8.53 -11.14 -5.76
C CYS A 138 -7.76 -11.26 -4.43
N PHE A 139 -7.73 -10.19 -3.65
CA PHE A 139 -7.00 -10.11 -2.39
C PHE A 139 -7.97 -9.98 -1.22
N CYS A 140 -7.79 -10.83 -0.20
CA CYS A 140 -8.52 -10.81 1.06
C CYS A 140 -7.52 -10.63 2.19
N ILE A 141 -7.43 -9.43 2.76
CA ILE A 141 -6.34 -9.08 3.67
C ILE A 141 -6.89 -8.77 5.05
N ALA A 142 -6.37 -9.49 6.03
CA ALA A 142 -6.84 -9.50 7.40
C ALA A 142 -6.01 -8.58 8.29
N GLU A 143 -6.67 -8.05 9.31
CA GLU A 143 -6.08 -7.32 10.41
C GLU A 143 -5.90 -8.27 11.60
N SER A 144 -4.69 -8.80 11.72
CA SER A 144 -4.37 -9.84 12.70
C SER A 144 -4.33 -9.35 14.16
N ASP A 145 -4.44 -8.05 14.41
CA ASP A 145 -4.54 -7.49 15.76
C ASP A 145 -5.98 -7.47 16.31
N HIS A 146 -6.96 -7.78 15.45
CA HIS A 146 -8.34 -8.00 15.84
C HIS A 146 -8.70 -9.49 15.81
N ASP A 147 -9.75 -9.88 16.54
CA ASP A 147 -10.21 -11.27 16.58
C ASP A 147 -10.62 -11.74 15.18
N TRP A 148 -10.05 -12.85 14.73
CA TRP A 148 -10.25 -13.46 13.41
C TRP A 148 -10.90 -14.85 13.49
N ARG A 149 -11.24 -15.34 14.69
CA ARG A 149 -11.82 -16.66 14.90
C ARG A 149 -13.27 -16.72 14.40
N GLU A 150 -13.74 -17.94 14.16
CA GLU A 150 -15.12 -18.20 13.74
C GLU A 150 -16.14 -17.48 14.63
N GLY A 151 -17.12 -16.82 14.00
CA GLY A 151 -18.13 -16.01 14.68
C GLY A 151 -17.77 -14.53 14.88
N SER A 152 -16.51 -14.14 14.70
CA SER A 152 -16.09 -12.73 14.71
C SER A 152 -16.58 -11.97 13.47
N GLU A 153 -16.58 -10.64 13.55
CA GLU A 153 -16.88 -9.78 12.40
C GLU A 153 -15.87 -9.99 11.26
N GLN A 154 -14.58 -10.03 11.61
CA GLN A 154 -13.50 -10.23 10.65
C GLN A 154 -13.59 -11.59 9.95
N TYR A 155 -13.93 -12.67 10.68
CA TYR A 155 -14.13 -13.98 10.05
C TYR A 155 -15.22 -13.95 8.98
N ARG A 156 -16.38 -13.32 9.26
CA ARG A 156 -17.46 -13.18 8.28
C ARG A 156 -17.01 -12.38 7.05
N PHE A 157 -16.22 -11.33 7.26
CA PHE A 157 -15.65 -10.56 6.17
C PHE A 157 -14.67 -11.39 5.31
N ILE A 158 -13.79 -12.17 5.94
CA ILE A 158 -12.87 -13.05 5.23
C ILE A 158 -13.66 -14.08 4.42
N GLU A 159 -14.66 -14.72 5.02
CA GLU A 159 -15.54 -15.69 4.34
C GLU A 159 -16.24 -15.06 3.14
N GLN A 160 -16.85 -13.88 3.31
CA GLN A 160 -17.51 -13.16 2.22
C GLN A 160 -16.55 -12.79 1.09
N CYS A 161 -15.36 -12.27 1.43
CA CYS A 161 -14.33 -11.95 0.45
C CYS A 161 -13.95 -13.17 -0.39
N LEU A 162 -13.57 -14.27 0.28
CA LEU A 162 -13.14 -15.52 -0.36
C LEU A 162 -14.26 -16.19 -1.17
N ALA A 163 -15.52 -16.05 -0.76
CA ALA A 163 -16.66 -16.66 -1.44
C ALA A 163 -17.14 -15.88 -2.68
N SER A 164 -16.89 -14.57 -2.71
CA SER A 164 -17.42 -13.67 -3.76
C SER A 164 -16.69 -13.76 -5.12
N VAL A 165 -15.47 -14.30 -5.15
CA VAL A 165 -14.61 -14.30 -6.34
C VAL A 165 -15.09 -15.31 -7.40
N ASP A 166 -15.25 -14.86 -8.66
CA ASP A 166 -15.43 -15.76 -9.81
C ASP A 166 -14.06 -16.29 -10.26
N ARG A 167 -13.72 -17.50 -9.80
CA ARG A 167 -12.42 -18.14 -10.06
C ARG A 167 -12.13 -18.43 -11.54
N ARG A 168 -13.13 -18.36 -12.43
CA ARG A 168 -12.88 -18.45 -13.88
C ARG A 168 -12.32 -17.15 -14.46
N LYS A 169 -12.65 -16.01 -13.85
CA LYS A 169 -12.19 -14.67 -14.25
C LYS A 169 -10.95 -14.24 -13.46
N GLN A 170 -10.93 -14.55 -12.17
CA GLN A 170 -9.85 -14.22 -11.24
C GLN A 170 -9.34 -15.51 -10.59
N PRO A 171 -8.48 -16.26 -11.29
CA PRO A 171 -7.96 -17.53 -10.78
C PRO A 171 -7.08 -17.36 -9.54
N TRP A 172 -6.42 -16.21 -9.37
CA TRP A 172 -5.46 -15.97 -8.28
C TRP A 172 -6.16 -15.35 -7.06
N LEU A 173 -6.45 -16.18 -6.07
CA LEU A 173 -7.00 -15.75 -4.78
C LEU A 173 -5.87 -15.70 -3.74
N ILE A 174 -5.63 -14.51 -3.18
CA ILE A 174 -4.52 -14.26 -2.26
C ILE A 174 -5.07 -13.84 -0.91
N PHE A 175 -4.63 -14.53 0.14
CA PHE A 175 -4.85 -14.13 1.53
C PHE A 175 -3.54 -13.62 2.12
N ALA A 176 -3.57 -12.51 2.83
CA ALA A 176 -2.45 -12.09 3.68
C ALA A 176 -2.94 -11.49 4.99
N ALA A 177 -2.04 -11.47 5.96
CA ALA A 177 -2.22 -10.85 7.27
C ALA A 177 -0.84 -10.45 7.77
N HIS A 178 -0.78 -9.53 8.74
CA HIS A 178 0.49 -9.11 9.34
C HIS A 178 1.09 -10.22 10.20
N ARG A 179 0.41 -10.63 11.28
CA ARG A 179 0.87 -11.78 12.09
C ARG A 179 0.70 -13.08 11.32
N VAL A 180 1.57 -14.03 11.62
CA VAL A 180 1.54 -15.37 11.02
C VAL A 180 0.32 -16.14 11.51
N LEU A 181 -0.69 -16.28 10.65
CA LEU A 181 -1.88 -17.11 10.91
C LEU A 181 -1.76 -18.53 10.34
N GLY A 182 -0.72 -18.77 9.53
CA GLY A 182 -0.40 -20.07 8.95
C GLY A 182 0.74 -20.75 9.70
N TYR A 183 1.93 -20.75 9.10
CA TYR A 183 3.10 -21.45 9.61
C TYR A 183 4.33 -20.56 9.53
N SER A 184 5.14 -20.55 10.58
CA SER A 184 6.49 -19.99 10.63
C SER A 184 7.37 -20.91 11.47
N SER A 185 8.67 -20.94 11.18
CA SER A 185 9.65 -21.66 11.98
C SER A 185 10.58 -20.65 12.63
N ASP A 186 10.77 -20.76 13.95
CA ASP A 186 11.56 -19.80 14.75
C ASP A 186 13.10 -20.01 14.63
N TYR A 187 13.63 -20.30 13.43
CA TYR A 187 15.06 -20.53 13.24
C TYR A 187 15.83 -19.24 12.94
#